data_AF-A0A968X843-F1
#
_entry.id   AF-A0A968X843-F1
#
_cell.length_a   1.000
_cell.length_b   1.000
_cell.length_c   1.000
_cell.angle_alpha   90.00
_cell.angle_beta   90.00
_cell.angle_gamma   90.00
#
_symmetry.space_group_name_H-M   'P 1'
#
loop_
_entity.id
_entity.type
_entity.pdbx_description
1 polymer ?
#
loop_
_entity_poly.entity_id
_entity_poly.type
_entity_poly.pdbx_seq_one_letter_code
_entity_poly.pdbx_strand_id
1 'polypeptide(L)' 'MPLMPKSAKDTLNLTVTHHGKEWRYVLQTPTVQIGRGSHNDITLQDENISREHARLSKTSTGWQIEDLSSANARA' A
#
# COMPACT_ATOMS: atom_id res chain seq x y z
N MET A 1 18.24 10.59 23.23
CA MET A 1 18.03 11.32 21.98
C MET A 1 16.55 11.26 21.64
N PRO A 2 15.79 12.36 21.65
CA PRO A 2 14.40 12.31 21.25
C PRO A 2 14.33 12.14 19.73
N LEU A 3 13.61 11.11 19.27
CA LEU A 3 13.29 10.94 17.86
C LEU A 3 12.47 12.16 17.44
N MET A 4 13.02 13.01 16.58
CA MET A 4 12.29 14.11 15.99
C MET A 4 11.06 13.54 15.27
N PRO A 5 9.88 14.17 15.35
CA PRO A 5 8.76 13.79 14.50
C PRO A 5 9.21 14.00 13.06
N LYS A 6 9.31 12.92 12.27
CA LYS A 6 9.52 13.01 10.82
C LYS A 6 8.38 13.87 10.28
N SER A 7 8.69 15.13 9.95
CA SER A 7 7.98 16.05 9.06
C SER A 7 6.50 15.68 8.81
N ALA A 8 5.58 16.46 9.39
CA ALA A 8 4.13 16.33 9.17
C ALA A 8 3.69 16.47 7.69
N LYS A 9 4.62 16.76 6.75
CA LYS A 9 4.39 16.78 5.30
C LYS A 9 4.57 15.42 4.62
N ASP A 10 5.05 14.40 5.32
CA ASP A 10 5.48 13.14 4.71
C ASP A 10 4.53 11.95 4.92
N THR A 11 3.49 12.14 5.74
CA THR A 11 2.42 11.17 5.99
C THR A 11 1.38 11.20 4.88
N LEU A 12 1.29 10.12 4.11
CA LEU A 12 0.18 9.90 3.18
C LEU A 12 -0.93 9.15 3.92
N ASN A 13 -2.16 9.69 3.84
CA ASN A 13 -3.34 8.95 4.25
C ASN A 13 -3.82 8.13 3.06
N LEU A 14 -3.73 6.81 3.18
CA LEU A 14 -4.29 5.87 2.21
C LEU A 14 -5.66 5.44 2.71
N THR A 15 -6.70 5.81 1.96
CA THR A 15 -8.05 5.28 2.17
C THR A 15 -8.28 4.13 1.21
N VAL A 16 -8.64 2.97 1.75
CA VAL A 16 -8.97 1.77 1.00
C VAL A 16 -10.45 1.50 1.16
N THR A 17 -11.21 1.55 0.06
CA THR A 17 -12.64 1.25 0.04
C THR A 17 -12.87 -0.07 -0.70
N HIS A 18 -13.49 -1.04 -0.04
CA HIS A 18 -13.72 -2.37 -0.61
C HIS A 18 -14.99 -3.01 -0.03
N HIS A 19 -15.93 -3.46 -0.88
CA HIS A 19 -17.29 -3.91 -0.51
C HIS A 19 -18.03 -3.00 0.47
N GLY A 20 -17.96 -1.68 0.26
CA GLY A 20 -18.60 -0.68 1.12
C GLY A 20 -17.96 -0.53 2.50
N LYS A 21 -16.88 -1.26 2.81
CA LYS A 21 -16.04 -1.03 3.98
C LYS A 21 -14.90 -0.08 3.61
N GLU A 22 -14.52 0.76 4.57
CA GLU A 22 -13.45 1.72 4.41
C GLU A 22 -12.41 1.52 5.52
N TRP A 23 -11.14 1.44 5.13
CA TRP A 23 -10.00 1.44 6.03
C TRP A 23 -9.12 2.64 5.72
N ARG A 24 -8.56 3.26 6.75
CA ARG A 24 -7.63 4.38 6.61
C ARG A 24 -6.30 3.99 7.23
N TYR A 25 -5.24 4.09 6.43
CA TYR A 25 -3.88 3.80 6.83
C TYR A 25 -3.06 5.08 6.74
N VAL A 26 -2.33 5.39 7.81
CA VAL A 26 -1.29 6.41 7.78
C VAL A 26 -0.01 5.70 7.34
N LEU A 27 0.49 6.00 6.15
CA LEU A 27 1.69 5.34 5.63
C LEU A 27 2.92 5.88 6.37
N GLN A 28 3.55 5.01 7.16
CA GLN A 28 4.75 5.34 7.94
C GLN A 28 6.05 4.86 7.27
N THR A 29 5.95 3.92 6.33
CA THR A 29 7.04 3.36 5.55
C THR A 29 7.06 3.94 4.14
N PRO A 30 8.21 3.99 3.46
CA PRO A 30 8.29 4.48 2.08
C PRO A 30 7.78 3.47 1.05
N THR A 31 7.49 2.24 1.46
CA THR A 31 6.96 1.18 0.59
C THR A 31 5.85 0.45 1.32
N VAL A 32 4.76 0.17 0.61
CA VAL A 32 3.58 -0.53 1.13
C VAL A 32 3.09 -1.51 0.07
N GLN A 33 3.02 -2.80 0.40
CA GLN A 33 2.42 -3.81 -0.46
C GLN A 33 0.96 -4.04 -0.10
N ILE A 34 0.14 -4.22 -1.14
CA ILE A 34 -1.30 -4.42 -1.07
C ILE A 34 -1.63 -5.70 -1.82
N GLY A 35 -2.41 -6.60 -1.20
CA GLY A 35 -2.84 -7.83 -1.85
C GLY A 35 -3.64 -8.72 -0.91
N ARG A 36 -4.07 -9.89 -1.39
CA ARG A 36 -4.78 -10.88 -0.56
C ARG A 36 -3.83 -11.73 0.29
N GLY A 37 -2.56 -11.83 -0.08
CA GLY A 37 -1.57 -12.56 0.70
C GLY A 37 -1.40 -11.96 2.09
N SER A 38 -1.30 -12.80 3.12
CA SER A 38 -1.10 -12.35 4.51
C SER A 38 0.27 -11.72 4.77
N HIS A 39 1.17 -11.74 3.78
CA HIS A 39 2.49 -11.11 3.87
C HIS A 39 2.47 -9.63 3.44
N ASN A 40 1.35 -9.13 2.90
CA ASN A 40 1.23 -7.73 2.49
C ASN A 40 0.94 -6.83 3.69
N ASP A 41 1.45 -5.60 3.67
CA ASP A 41 1.16 -4.58 4.68
C ASP A 41 -0.35 -4.30 4.79
N ILE A 42 -1.04 -4.29 3.65
CA ILE A 42 -2.49 -4.16 3.57
C ILE A 42 -3.04 -5.44 2.94
N THR A 43 -3.63 -6.27 3.79
CA THR A 43 -4.28 -7.51 3.37
C THR A 43 -5.76 -7.28 3.07
N LEU A 44 -6.16 -7.51 1.82
CA LEU A 44 -7.55 -7.46 1.39
C LEU A 44 -8.02 -8.88 1.08
N GLN A 45 -8.88 -9.43 1.95
CA GLN A 45 -9.39 -10.81 1.82
C GLN A 45 -10.47 -10.90 0.73
N ASP A 46 -10.07 -10.81 -0.54
CA ASP A 46 -10.96 -10.94 -1.70
C ASP A 46 -10.35 -11.81 -2.80
N GLU A 47 -11.13 -12.75 -3.32
CA GLU A 47 -10.67 -13.66 -4.38
C GLU A 47 -10.32 -12.96 -5.70
N ASN A 48 -10.91 -11.80 -5.98
CA ASN A 48 -10.61 -10.98 -7.15
C ASN A 48 -9.30 -10.18 -6.99
N ILE A 49 -8.71 -10.18 -5.80
CA ILE A 49 -7.43 -9.52 -5.51
C ILE A 49 -6.31 -10.56 -5.54
N SER A 50 -5.28 -10.27 -6.34
CA SER A 50 -4.06 -11.08 -6.44
C SER A 50 -3.36 -11.20 -5.08
N ARG A 51 -2.60 -12.28 -4.89
CA ARG A 51 -1.80 -12.48 -3.67
C ARG A 51 -0.88 -11.27 -3.45
N GLU A 52 -0.25 -10.78 -4.51
CA GLU A 52 0.49 -9.53 -4.58
C GLU A 52 -0.18 -8.69 -5.67
N HIS A 53 -0.92 -7.66 -5.29
CA HIS A 53 -1.78 -6.93 -6.22
C HIS A 53 -1.17 -5.59 -6.63
N ALA A 54 -0.73 -4.80 -5.66
CA ALA A 54 -0.13 -3.50 -5.93
C ALA A 54 0.94 -3.16 -4.92
N ARG A 55 1.85 -2.28 -5.31
CA ARG A 55 2.88 -1.70 -4.43
C ARG A 55 2.86 -0.19 -4.54
N LEU A 56 2.76 0.46 -3.39
CA LEU A 56 3.00 1.89 -3.27
C LEU A 56 4.45 2.12 -2.89
N SER A 57 5.11 3.04 -3.59
CA SER A 57 6.49 3.44 -3.31
C SER A 57 6.61 4.95 -3.29
N LYS A 58 7.27 5.48 -2.26
CA LYS A 58 7.57 6.89 -2.12
C LYS A 58 8.86 7.20 -2.88
N THR A 59 8.78 8.14 -3.81
CA THR A 59 9.89 8.67 -4.59
C THR A 59 10.22 10.10 -4.17
N SER A 60 11.27 10.68 -4.75
CA SER A 60 11.63 12.08 -4.55
C SER A 60 10.57 13.06 -5.07
N THR A 61 9.68 12.62 -5.96
CA THR A 61 8.66 13.46 -6.61
C THR A 61 7.24 13.20 -6.12
N GLY A 62 7.02 12.17 -5.29
CA GLY A 62 5.71 11.85 -4.75
C GLY A 62 5.55 10.37 -4.45
N TRP A 63 4.30 9.91 -4.41
CA TRP A 63 3.99 8.49 -4.31
C TRP A 63 3.68 7.92 -5.67
N GLN A 64 4.22 6.75 -5.96
CA GLN A 64 3.93 5.97 -7.15
C GLN A 64 3.21 4.68 -6.74
N ILE A 65 2.27 4.27 -7.58
CA ILE A 65 1.61 2.97 -7.48
C ILE A 65 2.05 2.10 -8.65
N GLU A 66 2.41 0.87 -8.35
CA GLU A 66 2.76 -0.17 -9.31
C GLU A 66 1.75 -1.30 -9.19
N ASP A 67 1.20 -1.71 -10.33
CA ASP A 67 0.36 -2.92 -10.41
C ASP A 67 1.27 -4.15 -10.51
N LEU A 68 1.17 -5.03 -9.52
CA LEU A 68 1.89 -6.31 -9.47
C LEU A 68 1.04 -7.47 -10.00
N SER A 69 -0.27 -7.26 -10.16
CA SER A 69 -1.19 -8.29 -10.62
C SER A 69 -0.97 -8.66 -12.08
N SER A 70 -0.54 -7.70 -12.91
CA SER A 70 -0.18 -7.92 -14.32
C SER A 70 1.17 -8.60 -14.52
N ALA A 71 2.10 -8.51 -13.56
CA ALA A 71 3.40 -9.19 -13.64
C ALA A 71 3.28 -10.72 -13.53
N ASN A 72 2.26 -11.23 -12.84
CA ASN A 72 1.96 -12.67 -12.74
C ASN A 72 0.97 -13.19 -13.80
N ALA A 73 0.53 -12.34 -14.75
CA ALA A 73 -0.32 -12.77 -15.87
C ALA A 73 0.49 -13.22 -17.11
N ARG A 74 1.83 -13.25 -17.03
CA ARG A 74 2.71 -13.73 -18.10
C ARG A 74 3.77 -14.69 -17.57
N ALA A 75 3.39 -15.96 -17.50
CA ALA A 75 4.19 -17.13 -17.88
C ALA A 75 3.25 -18.31 -18.08
#